data_AF-X0XRC1-F1
#
_entry.id   AF-X0XRC1-F1
#
_cell.length_a   1.000
_cell.length_b   1.000
_cell.length_c   1.000
_cell.angle_alpha   90.00
_cell.angle_beta   90.00
_cell.angle_gamma   90.00
#
_symmetry.space_group_name_H-M   'P 1'
#
loop_
_entity.id
_entity.type
_entity.pdbx_description
1 polymer ?
#
loop_
_entity_poly.entity_id
_entity_poly.type
_entity_poly.pdbx_seq_one_letter_code
_entity_poly.pdbx_strand_id
1 'polypeptide(L)' 'MPPASSSGEQWFGERERVGLEQRIQVRRVLYEGRSDYQSICVLDTVPFGRALILDN' A
#
# COMPACT_ATOMS: atom_id res chain seq x y z
N MET A 1 -2.86 -8.53 -30.65
CA MET A 1 -2.63 -9.06 -29.28
C MET A 1 -3.17 -8.05 -28.30
N PRO A 2 -4.07 -8.38 -27.37
CA PRO A 2 -4.39 -7.47 -26.28
C PRO A 2 -3.21 -7.44 -25.29
N PRO A 3 -2.93 -6.34 -24.60
CA PRO A 3 -2.06 -6.39 -23.44
C PRO A 3 -2.80 -7.17 -22.35
N ALA A 4 -2.17 -8.23 -21.85
CA ALA A 4 -2.54 -8.80 -20.57
C ALA A 4 -2.16 -7.78 -19.49
N SER A 5 -3.04 -6.80 -19.24
CA SER A 5 -2.99 -6.01 -18.02
C SER A 5 -3.39 -6.96 -16.89
N SER A 6 -2.42 -7.68 -16.35
CA SER A 6 -2.53 -8.37 -15.08
C SER A 6 -2.73 -7.31 -13.99
N SER A 7 -3.93 -6.75 -13.91
CA SER A 7 -4.37 -5.92 -12.80
C SER A 7 -4.60 -6.83 -11.61
N GLY A 8 -3.52 -7.45 -11.12
CA GLY A 8 -3.54 -8.18 -9.87
C GLY A 8 -3.94 -7.21 -8.77
N GLU A 9 -4.93 -7.59 -7.97
CA GLU A 9 -5.37 -6.79 -6.85
C GLU A 9 -4.18 -6.56 -5.90
N GLN A 10 -3.79 -5.30 -5.72
CA GLN A 10 -2.73 -4.94 -4.80
C GLN A 10 -3.33 -4.73 -3.41
N TRP A 11 -2.69 -5.26 -2.38
CA TRP A 11 -3.12 -5.13 -0.99
C TRP A 11 -1.92 -4.67 -0.16
N PHE A 12 -2.14 -3.65 0.66
CA PHE A 12 -1.22 -3.24 1.71
C PHE A 12 -1.61 -3.95 3.00
N GLY A 13 -0.67 -4.58 3.69
CA GLY A 13 -0.90 -5.32 4.93
C GLY A 13 -0.03 -4.77 6.06
N GLU A 14 -0.66 -4.37 7.15
CA GLU A 14 0.00 -3.93 8.38
C GLU A 14 -0.21 -4.96 9.48
N ARG A 15 0.88 -5.41 10.10
CA ARG A 15 0.84 -6.42 11.15
C ARG A 15 0.84 -5.76 12.52
N GLU A 16 -0.36 -5.48 13.03
CA GLU A 16 -0.51 -4.82 14.34
C GLU A 16 0.01 -5.71 15.49
N ARG A 17 -0.26 -7.02 15.46
CA ARG A 17 0.11 -7.98 16.55
C ARG A 17 0.32 -9.39 16.02
N VAL A 18 0.89 -10.27 16.85
CA VAL A 18 0.96 -11.71 16.52
C VAL A 18 -0.46 -12.26 16.36
N GLY A 19 -0.78 -12.76 15.16
CA GLY A 19 -2.06 -13.36 14.84
C GLY A 19 -3.11 -12.40 14.26
N LEU A 20 -2.79 -11.11 14.11
CA LEU A 20 -3.68 -10.12 13.49
C LEU A 20 -2.94 -9.30 12.43
N GLU A 21 -3.51 -9.26 11.22
CA GLU A 21 -3.02 -8.45 10.11
C GLU A 21 -4.19 -7.67 9.51
N GLN A 22 -4.03 -6.36 9.39
CA GLN A 22 -5.00 -5.49 8.74
C GLN A 22 -4.57 -5.31 7.28
N ARG A 23 -5.51 -5.47 6.34
CA ARG A 23 -5.23 -5.32 4.92
C ARG A 23 -6.15 -4.28 4.28
N ILE A 24 -5.58 -3.47 3.40
CA ILE A 24 -6.30 -2.45 2.63
C ILE A 24 -5.98 -2.64 1.15
N GLN A 25 -7.01 -2.69 0.32
CA GLN A 25 -6.83 -2.79 -1.13
C GLN A 25 -6.28 -1.47 -1.68
N VAL A 26 -5.25 -1.57 -2.52
CA VAL A 26 -4.51 -0.47 -3.11
C VAL A 26 -4.80 -0.43 -4.61
N ARG A 27 -5.18 0.76 -5.11
CA ARG A 27 -5.30 1.04 -6.54
C ARG A 27 -3.92 1.20 -7.18
N ARG A 28 -3.04 1.94 -6.49
CA ARG A 28 -1.66 2.19 -6.88
C ARG A 28 -0.88 2.83 -5.73
N VAL A 29 0.44 2.73 -5.81
CA VAL A 29 1.36 3.51 -5.00
C VAL A 29 1.57 4.88 -5.66
N LEU A 30 1.43 5.95 -4.88
CA LEU A 30 1.61 7.34 -5.34
C LEU A 30 3.01 7.87 -5.06
N TYR A 31 3.64 7.40 -3.98
CA TYR A 31 4.99 7.80 -3.59
C TYR A 31 5.64 6.73 -2.72
N GLU A 32 6.93 6.49 -2.94
CA GLU A 32 7.80 5.70 -2.06
C GLU A 32 9.11 6.45 -1.90
N GLY A 33 9.58 6.53 -0.66
CA GLY A 33 10.86 7.14 -0.35
C GLY A 33 11.32 6.84 1.05
N ARG A 34 12.50 7.35 1.39
CA ARG A 34 13.08 7.25 2.72
C ARG A 34 13.62 8.61 3.12
N SER A 35 13.25 9.03 4.32
CA SER A 35 13.87 10.18 5.00
C SER A 35 15.04 9.71 5.86
N ASP A 36 15.77 10.63 6.46
CA ASP A 36 16.82 10.31 7.43
C ASP A 36 16.31 9.51 8.64
N TYR A 37 14.99 9.52 8.88
CA TYR A 37 14.38 8.95 10.06
C TYR A 37 13.54 7.70 9.76
N GLN A 38 12.81 7.70 8.65
CA GLN A 38 11.74 6.73 8.39
C GLN A 38 11.47 6.48 6.91
N SER A 39 10.89 5.31 6.63
CA SER A 39 10.33 4.97 5.32
C SER A 39 8.98 5.66 5.15
N ILE A 40 8.74 6.25 3.98
CA ILE A 40 7.52 7.01 3.68
C ILE A 40 6.87 6.41 2.44
N CYS A 41 5.60 6.06 2.54
CA CYS A 41 4.80 5.60 1.41
C CYS A 41 3.45 6.32 1.38
N VAL A 42 3.01 6.72 0.19
CA VAL A 42 1.67 7.28 -0.04
C VAL A 42 0.93 6.34 -0.98
N LEU A 43 -0.23 5.85 -0.54
CA LEU A 43 -1.05 4.89 -1.27
C LEU A 43 -2.35 5.54 -1.73
N ASP A 44 -2.80 5.18 -2.94
CA ASP A 44 -4.17 5.41 -3.39
C ASP A 44 -4.97 4.13 -3.12
N THR A 45 -5.80 4.14 -2.09
CA THR A 45 -6.56 2.97 -1.63
C THR A 45 -7.95 2.91 -2.26
N VAL A 46 -8.53 1.71 -2.34
CA VAL A 46 -9.87 1.54 -2.90
C VAL A 46 -10.96 2.15 -2.00
N PRO A 47 -11.06 1.78 -0.70
CA PRO A 47 -12.16 2.25 0.15
C PRO A 47 -11.93 3.60 0.84
N PHE A 48 -10.66 4.05 1.03
CA PHE A 48 -10.36 5.19 1.90
C PHE A 48 -9.69 6.37 1.19
N GLY A 49 -9.52 6.31 -0.12
CA GLY A 49 -8.78 7.35 -0.85
C GLY A 49 -7.29 7.29 -0.50
N ARG A 50 -6.67 8.42 -0.15
CA ARG A 50 -5.21 8.46 0.06
C ARG A 50 -4.83 8.06 1.48
N ALA A 51 -3.85 7.17 1.61
CA ALA A 51 -3.25 6.78 2.89
C ALA A 51 -1.76 7.19 2.94
N LEU A 52 -1.31 7.67 4.10
CA LEU A 52 0.10 7.92 4.40
C LEU A 52 0.58 6.82 5.34
N ILE A 53 1.66 6.15 4.96
CA ILE A 53 2.30 5.08 5.71
C ILE A 53 3.69 5.54 6.12
N LEU A 54 4.03 5.33 7.38
CA LEU A 54 5.35 5.61 7.96
C LEU A 54 5.85 4.34 8.65
N ASP A 55 7.07 3.91 8.32
CA ASP A 55 7.74 2.76 8.95
C ASP A 55 6.92 1.45 9.01
N ASN A 56 6.33 1.05 7.88
CA ASN A 56 5.66 -0.25 7.75
C ASN A 56 6.62 -1.41 7.45
#